data_AF-A0A951CX43-F1
#
_entry.id   AF-A0A951CX43-F1
#
_cell.length_a   1.000
_cell.length_b   1.000
_cell.length_c   1.000
_cell.angle_alpha   90.00
_cell.angle_beta   90.00
_cell.angle_gamma   90.00
#
_symmetry.space_group_name_H-M   'P 1'
#
loop_
_entity.id
_entity.type
_entity.pdbx_description
1 polymer ?
#
loop_
_entity_poly.entity_id
_entity_poly.type
_entity_poly.pdbx_seq_one_letter_code
_entity_poly.pdbx_strand_id
1 'polypeptide(L)' 'TIAAQMLSQVRTALERIADGTYGTCLDCGQPIEPARLEAIPWAQYCRAHQEKHDRAAAEQANVDQAPLEA' A
#
# COMPACT_ATOMS: atom_id res chain seq x y z
N THR A 1 -11.95 -11.81 -1.88
CA THR A 1 -12.48 -11.39 -0.56
C THR A 1 -11.45 -10.54 0.14
N ILE A 2 -11.85 -9.69 1.09
CA ILE A 2 -10.93 -8.82 1.84
C ILE A 2 -9.79 -9.63 2.49
N ALA A 3 -10.10 -10.83 2.99
CA ALA A 3 -9.12 -11.74 3.58
C ALA A 3 -8.00 -12.17 2.61
N ALA A 4 -8.31 -12.37 1.32
CA ALA A 4 -7.32 -12.76 0.33
C ALA A 4 -6.33 -11.63 0.01
N GLN A 5 -6.80 -10.38 -0.02
CA GLN A 5 -5.95 -9.21 -0.26
C GLN A 5 -4.99 -8.98 0.92
N MET A 6 -5.52 -9.05 2.14
CA MET A 6 -4.70 -8.93 3.36
C MET A 6 -3.64 -10.03 3.44
N LEU A 7 -3.99 -11.28 3.14
CA LEU A 7 -3.03 -12.39 3.10
C LEU A 7 -1.91 -12.14 2.08
N SER A 8 -2.24 -11.60 0.91
CA SER A 8 -1.24 -11.23 -0.09
C SER A 8 -0.29 -10.16 0.43
N GLN A 9 -0.81 -9.11 1.07
CA GLN A 9 0.01 -8.04 1.63
C GLN A 9 0.95 -8.56 2.73
N VAL A 10 0.45 -9.45 3.59
CA VAL A 10 1.27 -10.10 4.62
C VAL A 10 2.39 -10.95 4.00
N ARG A 11 2.10 -11.71 2.93
CA ARG A 11 3.13 -12.49 2.22
C ARG A 11 4.22 -11.58 1.64
N THR A 12 3.83 -10.49 0.98
CA THR A 12 4.79 -9.50 0.47
C THR A 12 5.62 -8.87 1.58
N ALA A 13 5.03 -8.60 2.75
CA ALA A 13 5.78 -8.09 3.89
C ALA A 13 6.83 -9.09 4.41
N LEU A 14 6.50 -10.39 4.44
CA LEU A 14 7.43 -11.45 4.82
C LEU A 14 8.57 -11.60 3.81
N GLU A 15 8.28 -11.51 2.51
CA GLU A 15 9.31 -11.51 1.46
C GLU A 15 10.30 -10.36 1.65
N ARG A 16 9.78 -9.18 1.98
CA ARG A 16 10.60 -8.00 2.27
C ARG A 16 11.43 -8.12 3.55
N ILE A 17 11.00 -8.92 4.51
CA ILE A 17 11.83 -9.24 5.67
C ILE A 17 13.00 -10.12 5.22
N ALA A 18 12.74 -11.12 4.37
CA ALA A 18 13.76 -12.03 3.87
C ALA A 18 14.80 -11.34 2.99
N ASP A 19 14.40 -10.34 2.20
CA ASP A 19 15.32 -9.56 1.34
C ASP A 19 15.98 -8.36 2.03
N GLY A 20 15.58 -8.05 3.28
CA GLY A 20 16.13 -6.95 4.07
C GLY A 20 15.56 -5.56 3.75
N THR A 21 14.48 -5.46 2.97
CA THR A 21 13.84 -4.19 2.60
C THR A 21 12.58 -3.86 3.42
N TYR A 22 12.26 -4.69 4.42
CA TYR A 22 11.15 -4.45 5.33
C TYR A 22 11.33 -3.13 6.08
N GLY A 23 10.24 -2.36 6.17
CA GLY A 23 10.25 -1.05 6.80
C GLY A 23 10.80 0.07 5.92
N THR A 24 11.10 -0.17 4.64
CA THR A 24 11.45 0.87 3.66
C THR A 24 10.24 1.23 2.79
N CYS A 25 9.97 2.51 2.56
CA CYS A 25 8.91 2.95 1.68
C CYS A 25 9.23 2.60 0.23
N LEU A 26 8.30 1.93 -0.48
CA LEU A 26 8.52 1.55 -1.88
C LEU A 26 8.52 2.73 -2.87
N ASP A 27 8.00 3.90 -2.49
CA ASP A 27 7.97 5.09 -3.37
C ASP A 27 9.22 5.97 -3.19
N CYS A 28 9.59 6.29 -1.94
CA CYS A 28 10.71 7.21 -1.66
C CYS A 28 11.98 6.55 -1.12
N GLY A 29 11.98 5.25 -0.83
CA GLY A 29 13.14 4.55 -0.27
C GLY A 29 13.51 4.94 1.16
N GLN A 30 12.73 5.80 1.82
CA GLN A 30 12.98 6.21 3.21
C GLN A 30 12.37 5.22 4.22
N PRO A 31 12.88 5.17 5.46
CA PRO A 31 12.26 4.36 6.51
C PRO A 31 10.79 4.72 6.75
N ILE A 32 9.95 3.71 6.93
CA ILE A 32 8.56 3.82 7.36
C ILE A 32 8.55 4.02 8.87
N GLU A 33 7.68 4.90 9.35
CA GLU A 33 7.58 5.22 10.77
C GLU A 33 7.27 3.95 11.60
N PRO A 34 8.01 3.68 12.69
CA PRO A 34 7.82 2.47 13.50
C PRO A 34 6.38 2.30 14.00
N ALA A 35 5.75 3.38 14.48
CA ALA A 35 4.35 3.37 14.92
C ALA A 35 3.36 2.93 13.82
N ARG A 36 3.70 3.17 12.54
CA ARG A 36 2.89 2.69 11.40
C ARG A 36 3.08 1.20 11.17
N LEU A 37 4.29 0.68 11.30
CA LEU A 37 4.57 -0.75 11.19
C LEU A 37 3.98 -1.54 12.37
N GLU A 38 3.91 -0.95 13.56
CA GLU A 38 3.23 -1.53 14.71
C GLU A 38 1.72 -1.65 14.49
N ALA A 39 1.10 -0.61 13.92
CA ALA A 39 -0.34 -0.61 13.63
C ALA A 39 -0.70 -1.45 12.40
N ILE A 40 0.13 -1.42 11.35
CA ILE A 40 -0.08 -2.08 10.06
C ILE A 40 1.25 -2.73 9.62
N PRO A 41 1.53 -3.96 10.06
CA PRO A 41 2.81 -4.63 9.79
C PRO A 41 3.11 -4.85 8.29
N TRP A 42 2.08 -4.92 7.45
CA TRP A 42 2.25 -5.07 6.00
C TRP A 42 2.30 -3.74 5.24
N ALA A 43 2.51 -2.61 5.92
CA ALA A 43 2.59 -1.31 5.27
C ALA A 43 3.72 -1.27 4.23
N GLN A 44 3.36 -0.90 3.00
CA GLN A 44 4.31 -0.80 1.88
C GLN A 44 4.85 0.62 1.64
N TYR A 45 4.15 1.62 2.17
CA TYR A 45 4.47 3.04 2.00
C TYR A 45 4.50 3.77 3.35
N CYS A 46 5.28 4.86 3.40
CA CYS A 46 5.12 5.86 4.46
C CYS A 46 3.76 6.55 4.32
N ARG A 47 3.35 7.28 5.37
CA ARG A 47 2.02 7.88 5.43
C ARG A 47 1.71 8.80 4.23
N ALA A 48 2.64 9.67 3.87
CA ALA A 48 2.45 10.62 2.77
C ALA A 48 2.21 9.92 1.41
N HIS A 49 2.95 8.85 1.13
CA HIS A 49 2.80 8.10 -0.13
C HIS A 49 1.57 7.18 -0.09
N GLN A 50 1.19 6.65 1.07
CA GLN A 50 -0.09 5.95 1.21
C GLN A 50 -1.26 6.87 0.86
N GLU A 51 -1.32 8.08 1.43
CA GLU A 51 -2.38 9.05 1.16
C GLU A 51 -2.45 9.42 -0.34
N LYS A 52 -1.29 9.51 -1.01
CA LYS A 52 -1.20 9.72 -2.47
C LYS A 52 -1.80 8.55 -3.26
N HIS A 53 -1.47 7.31 -2.92
CA HIS A 53 -2.00 6.12 -3.58
C HIS A 53 -3.50 5.94 -3.34
N ASP A 54 -3.98 6.21 -2.12
CA ASP A 54 -5.38 6.11 -1.77
C ASP A 54 -6.22 7.15 -2.56
N ARG A 55 -5.71 8.38 -2.69
CA ARG A 55 -6.35 9.43 -3.52
C ARG A 55 -6.38 9.03 -4.99
N ALA A 56 -5.26 8.55 -5.53
CA ALA A 56 -5.21 8.11 -6.93
C ALA A 56 -6.20 6.95 -7.20
N ALA A 57 -6.30 5.98 -6.29
CA ALA A 57 -7.25 4.88 -6.39
C ALA A 57 -8.71 5.36 -6.34
N ALA A 58 -9.02 6.32 -5.47
CA ALA A 58 -10.35 6.91 -5.38
C ALA A 58 -10.72 7.72 -6.63
N GLU A 59 -9.77 8.47 -7.19
CA GLU A 59 -9.92 9.20 -8.46
C GLU A 59 -10.13 8.21 -9.63
N GLN A 60 -9.35 7.13 -9.69
CA GLN A 60 -9.48 6.10 -10.73
C GLN A 60 -10.87 5.43 -10.71
N ALA A 61 -11.35 5.07 -9.52
CA ALA A 61 -12.67 4.47 -9.34
C ALA A 61 -13.80 5.39 -9.84
N ASN A 62 -13.62 6.71 -9.74
CA ASN A 62 -14.58 7.69 -10.25
C ASN A 62 -14.56 7.82 -11.78
N VAL A 63 -13.41 7.58 -12.43
CA VAL A 63 -13.29 7.56 -13.90
C VAL A 63 -13.97 6.32 -14.48
N ASP A 64 -13.81 5.16 -13.84
CA ASP A 64 -14.44 3.90 -14.27
C ASP A 64 -15.99 3.91 -14.13
N GLN A 65 -16.55 4.88 -13.39
CA GLN A 65 -18.00 5.11 -13.27
C GLN A 65 -18.54 6.14 -14.26
N ALA A 66 -17.70 6.78 -15.08
CA ALA A 66 -18.18 7.60 -16.18
C ALA A 66 -18.89 6.68 -17.19
N PRO A 67 -20.14 6.98 -17.60
CA PRO A 67 -20.76 6.23 -18.67
C PRO A 67 -19.81 6.31 -19.87
N LEU A 68 -19.54 5.16 -20.50
CA LEU A 68 -18.99 5.13 -21.84
C LEU A 68 -19.96 5.94 -22.73
N GLU A 69 -19.72 7.25 -22.89
CA GLU A 69 -20.55 8.09 -23.72
C GLU A 69 -20.53 7.53 -25.14
N ALA A 70 -21.74 7.37 -25.68
CA ALA A 70 -22.08 6.72 -26.95
C ALA A 70 -21.56 7.47 -28.17
#